data_AF-A0A3B9Y970-F1
#
_entry.id   AF-A0A3B9Y970-F1
#
_cell.length_a   1.000
_cell.length_b   1.000
_cell.length_c   1.000
_cell.angle_alpha   90.00
_cell.angle_beta   90.00
_cell.angle_gamma   90.00
#
_symmetry.space_group_name_H-M   'P 1'
#
loop_
_entity.id
_entity.type
_entity.pdbx_description
1 polymer ?
#
loop_
_entity_poly.entity_id
_entity_poly.type
_entity_poly.pdbx_seq_one_letter_code
_entity_poly.pdbx_strand_id
1 'polypeptide(L)' 'MVRPGAVVIDVGINMAREGGIVGDVDFTAVSQVAGSLTPTPGGVGPLTNVLLLKQCVQAAWNTLDVEASDHSIVSSSERL' A
#
# COMPACT_ATOMS: atom_id res chain seq x y z
N MET A 1 -1.83 21.08 14.29
CA MET A 1 -3.09 20.79 15.03
C MET A 1 -4.07 20.12 14.07
N VAL A 2 -4.82 19.13 14.55
CA VAL A 2 -5.82 18.41 13.75
C VAL A 2 -7.13 19.19 13.71
N ARG A 3 -7.76 19.30 12.54
CA ARG A 3 -9.08 19.92 12.38
C ARG A 3 -10.17 18.98 12.94
N PRO A 4 -11.21 19.49 13.63
CA PRO A 4 -12.37 18.68 14.01
C PRO A 4 -12.98 17.94 12.82
N GLY A 5 -13.17 16.63 12.97
CA GLY A 5 -13.72 15.74 11.94
C GLY A 5 -12.73 15.33 10.84
N ALA A 6 -11.44 15.69 10.93
CA ALA A 6 -10.46 15.28 9.93
C ALA A 6 -10.28 13.75 9.89
N VAL A 7 -9.96 13.23 8.71
CA VAL A 7 -9.41 11.87 8.56
C VAL A 7 -7.91 11.95 8.73
N VAL A 8 -7.37 11.20 9.69
CA VAL A 8 -5.95 11.17 10.00
C VAL A 8 -5.39 9.80 9.61
N ILE A 9 -4.40 9.83 8.73
CA ILE A 9 -3.64 8.64 8.31
C ILE A 9 -2.26 8.75 8.97
N ASP A 10 -2.06 7.92 9.98
CA ASP A 10 -0.82 7.77 10.71
C ASP A 10 0.04 6.69 10.04
N VAL A 11 1.07 7.13 9.34
CA VAL A 11 2.04 6.27 8.62
C VAL A 11 3.25 5.95 9.50
N GLY A 12 3.37 6.63 10.65
CA GLY A 12 4.52 6.53 11.54
C GLY A 12 4.71 5.13 12.09
N ILE A 13 5.96 4.69 12.13
CA ILE A 13 6.38 3.47 12.81
C ILE A 13 7.60 3.83 13.66
N ASN A 14 7.37 4.07 14.93
CA ASN A 14 8.38 4.48 15.89
C ASN A 14 8.47 3.45 17.03
N MET A 15 9.67 3.18 17.53
CA MET A 15 9.87 2.32 18.70
C MET A 15 9.74 3.17 19.96
N ALA A 16 8.78 2.82 20.83
CA ALA A 16 8.62 3.51 22.10
C ALA A 16 9.77 3.17 23.05
N ARG A 17 10.11 4.13 23.94
CA ARG A 17 11.17 3.95 24.95
C ARG A 17 10.91 2.78 25.90
N GLU A 18 9.64 2.51 26.18
CA GLU A 18 9.17 1.44 27.07
C GLU A 18 8.96 0.10 26.32
N GLY A 19 9.27 0.07 25.02
CA GLY A 19 9.00 -1.05 24.12
C GLY A 19 7.65 -0.91 23.40
N GLY A 20 7.53 -1.59 22.26
CA GLY A 20 6.34 -1.53 21.41
C GLY A 20 6.41 -0.47 20.30
N ILE A 21 5.45 -0.56 19.38
CA ILE A 21 5.37 0.31 18.20
C ILE A 21 4.30 1.38 18.44
N VAL A 22 4.65 2.63 18.18
CA VAL A 22 3.76 3.79 18.20
C VAL A 22 3.85 4.57 16.89
N GLY A 23 2.83 5.35 16.56
CA GLY A 23 2.80 6.16 15.35
C GLY A 23 3.36 7.56 15.53
N ASP A 24 3.06 8.44 14.58
CA ASP A 24 3.55 9.83 14.58
C ASP A 24 2.66 10.79 15.38
N VAL A 25 1.45 10.34 15.75
CA VAL A 25 0.47 11.16 16.47
C VAL A 25 0.16 10.62 17.86
N ASP A 26 -0.20 11.53 18.77
CA ASP A 26 -0.83 11.14 20.04
C ASP A 26 -2.22 10.60 19.75
N PHE A 27 -2.34 9.26 19.74
CA PHE A 27 -3.57 8.57 19.41
C PHE A 27 -4.74 8.96 20.33
N THR A 28 -4.46 9.10 21.63
CA THR A 28 -5.50 9.41 22.63
C THR A 28 -6.05 10.80 22.38
N ALA A 29 -5.20 11.81 22.24
CA ALA A 29 -5.64 13.18 22.01
C ALA A 29 -6.31 13.36 20.63
N VAL A 30 -5.74 12.77 19.59
CA VAL A 30 -6.23 12.94 18.20
C VAL A 30 -7.53 12.20 17.96
N SER A 31 -7.75 11.02 18.56
CA SER A 31 -8.99 10.24 18.42
C SER A 31 -10.24 10.98 18.90
N GLN A 32 -10.11 11.96 19.81
CA GLN A 32 -11.24 12.75 20.31
C GLN A 32 -11.65 13.88 19.34
N VAL A 33 -10.78 14.25 18.39
CA VAL A 33 -10.99 15.39 17.47
C VAL A 33 -11.21 14.91 16.04
N ALA A 34 -10.47 13.87 15.62
CA ALA A 34 -10.55 13.31 14.29
C ALA A 34 -11.89 12.59 14.08
N GLY A 35 -12.42 12.65 12.85
CA GLY A 35 -13.57 11.83 12.45
C GLY A 35 -13.18 10.39 12.16
N SER A 36 -11.91 10.15 11.81
CA SER A 36 -11.32 8.82 11.65
C SER A 36 -9.81 8.90 11.84
N LEU A 37 -9.22 7.86 12.42
CA LEU A 37 -7.79 7.76 12.72
C LEU A 37 -7.33 6.32 12.52
N THR A 38 -6.23 6.12 11.78
CA THR A 38 -5.64 4.78 11.62
C THR A 38 -4.91 4.35 12.90
N PRO A 39 -5.04 3.08 13.34
CA PRO A 39 -4.29 2.58 14.48
C PRO A 39 -2.83 2.29 14.12
N THR A 40 -1.95 2.46 15.10
CA THR A 40 -0.55 2.03 15.01
C THR A 40 -0.21 1.24 16.28
N PRO A 41 0.18 -0.05 16.17
CA PRO A 41 0.32 -0.86 14.95
C PRO A 41 -1.03 -1.30 14.34
N GLY A 42 -0.98 -1.84 13.11
CA GLY A 42 -2.15 -2.50 12.48
C GLY A 42 -2.91 -1.66 11.43
N GLY A 43 -2.54 -0.40 11.22
CA GLY A 43 -3.13 0.47 10.20
C GLY A 43 -2.39 0.40 8.86
N VAL A 44 -1.53 1.38 8.60
CA VAL A 44 -0.94 1.59 7.26
C VAL A 44 0.09 0.51 6.88
N GLY A 45 0.86 -0.02 7.84
CA GLY A 45 1.90 -1.02 7.58
C GLY A 45 1.40 -2.27 6.83
N PRO A 46 0.37 -2.99 7.32
CA PRO A 46 -0.21 -4.13 6.61
C PRO A 46 -0.73 -3.78 5.21
N LEU A 47 -1.28 -2.57 5.02
CA LEU A 47 -1.76 -2.11 3.72
C LEU A 47 -0.62 -1.96 2.70
N THR A 48 0.54 -1.44 3.13
CA THR A 48 1.74 -1.33 2.29
C THR A 48 2.19 -2.70 1.77
N ASN A 49 2.21 -3.72 2.62
CA ASN A 49 2.59 -5.08 2.22
C ASN A 49 1.64 -5.64 1.15
N VAL A 50 0.32 -5.49 1.36
CA VAL A 50 -0.69 -5.95 0.40
C VAL A 50 -0.57 -5.21 -0.93
N LEU A 51 -0.38 -3.89 -0.91
CA LEU A 51 -0.20 -3.13 -2.15
C LEU A 51 1.07 -3.55 -2.89
N LEU A 52 2.19 -3.74 -2.19
CA LEU A 52 3.42 -4.22 -2.83
C LEU A 52 3.18 -5.56 -3.54
N LEU A 53 2.57 -6.53 -2.85
CA LEU A 53 2.24 -7.83 -3.44
C LEU A 53 1.33 -7.69 -4.67
N LYS A 54 0.29 -6.85 -4.58
CA LYS A 54 -0.60 -6.57 -5.70
C LYS A 54 0.18 -6.02 -6.90
N GLN A 55 1.08 -5.07 -6.68
CA GLN A 55 1.89 -4.51 -7.77
C GLN A 55 2.87 -5.53 -8.35
N CYS A 56 3.46 -6.39 -7.53
CA CYS A 56 4.32 -7.47 -8.02
C CYS A 56 3.56 -8.45 -8.91
N VAL A 57 2.35 -8.86 -8.52
CA VAL A 57 1.50 -9.76 -9.34
C VAL A 57 1.07 -9.06 -10.63
N GLN A 58 0.65 -7.79 -10.55
CA GLN A 58 0.27 -7.02 -11.75
C GLN A 58 1.45 -6.88 -12.73
N ALA A 59 2.65 -6.61 -12.21
CA ALA A 59 3.85 -6.53 -13.05
C ALA A 59 4.16 -7.85 -13.75
N ALA A 60 4.03 -8.98 -13.03
CA ALA A 60 4.23 -10.31 -13.62
C ALA A 60 3.21 -10.61 -14.74
N TRP A 61 1.92 -10.29 -14.52
CA TRP A 61 0.89 -10.45 -15.56
C TRP A 61 1.15 -9.58 -16.79
N ASN A 62 1.51 -8.30 -16.58
CA ASN A 62 1.77 -7.38 -17.68
C ASN A 62 2.94 -7.85 -18.56
N THR A 63 3.98 -8.43 -17.98
CA THR A 63 5.11 -8.98 -18.75
C THR A 63 4.66 -10.15 -19.64
N LEU A 64 3.77 -11.02 -19.15
CA LEU A 64 3.27 -12.17 -19.92
C LEU A 64 2.31 -11.75 -21.05
N ASP A 65 1.49 -10.71 -20.85
CA ASP A 65 0.59 -10.19 -21.90
C ASP A 65 1.36 -9.51 -23.04
N VAL A 66 2.51 -8.88 -22.75
CA VAL A 66 3.40 -8.32 -23.78
C VAL A 66 4.02 -9.44 -24.62
N GLU A 67 4.46 -10.54 -24.01
CA GLU A 67 5.04 -11.68 -24.74
C GLU A 67 4.02 -12.39 -25.64
N ALA A 68 2.76 -12.54 -25.19
CA ALA A 68 1.70 -13.13 -26.00
C ALA A 68 1.31 -12.29 -27.23
N SER A 69 1.44 -10.96 -27.12
CA SER A 69 1.12 -10.01 -28.21
C SER A 69 2.22 -9.98 -29.28
N ASP A 70 3.48 -10.20 -28.90
CA ASP A 70 4.65 -10.15 -29.79
C ASP A 70 4.80 -11.41 -30.67
N HIS A 71 4.13 -12.52 -30.33
CA HIS A 71 4.13 -13.75 -31.15
C HIS A 71 3.13 -13.73 -32.33
N SER A 72 2.32 -12.69 -32.48
CA SER A 72 1.40 -12.55 -33.64
C SER A 72 2.10 -12.08 -34.93
N ILE A 73 3.36 -11.62 -34.86
CA ILE A 73 4.11 -11.09 -36.01
C ILE A 73 4.99 -12.16 -36.68
N VAL A 74 5.23 -13.32 -36.03
CA VAL A 74 6.15 -14.37 -36.52
C VAL A 74 5.41 -15.67 -36.91
N SER A 75 4.30 -15.60 -37.66
CA SER A 75 3.71 -16.83 -38.25
C SER A 75 3.15 -16.69 -39.68
N SER A 76 3.32 -15.54 -40.34
CA SER A 76 2.78 -15.30 -41.69
C SER A 76 3.79 -15.48 -42.83
N SER A 77 5.04 -15.89 -42.56
CA SER A 77 6.10 -16.00 -43.59
C SER A 77 6.56 -17.44 -43.92
N GLU A 78 6.04 -18.48 -43.28
CA GLU A 78 6.46 -19.88 -43.53
C GLU A 78 5.29 -20.79 -43.93
N ARG A 79 4.44 -20.30 -44.85
CA ARG A 79 3.57 -21.16 -45.66
C ARG A 79 3.85 -20.91 -47.14
N LEU A 80 4.89 -21.59 -47.63
CA LEU A 80 5.06 -21.96 -49.05
C LEU A 80 5.20 -23.49 -49.11
#